data_AF-A0A1F8UI37-F1
#
_entry.id   AF-A0A1F8UI37-F1
#
_cell.length_a   1.000
_cell.length_b   1.000
_cell.length_c   1.000
_cell.angle_alpha   90.00
_cell.angle_beta   90.00
_cell.angle_gamma   90.00
#
_symmetry.space_group_name_H-M   'P 1'
#
loop_
_entity.id
_entity.type
_entity.pdbx_description
1 polymer ?
#
loop_
_entity_poly.entity_id
_entity_poly.type
_entity_poly.pdbx_seq_one_letter_code
_entity_poly.pdbx_strand_id
1 'polypeptide(L)'
;MDFFSLMFKVAPALIMIFKLGIDPKEEEILELTEEQYEKLELGEDIDKSKKWYMWLPPKQAYESNEIMVMNEDDKEFLFEAARMIERYCQKSNKTFDNYDDKLKYAASVMPGEFSENTKYEKVKIKIIK
;
A
#
# COMPACT_ATOMS: atom_id res chain seq x y z
N MET A 1 5.67 -6.67 -20.48
CA MET A 1 4.60 -5.88 -19.83
C MET A 1 5.00 -4.42 -19.88
N ASP A 2 4.06 -3.53 -20.22
CA ASP A 2 4.29 -2.09 -20.24
C ASP A 2 4.32 -1.52 -18.81
N PHE A 3 5.14 -0.49 -18.57
CA PHE A 3 5.27 0.20 -17.28
C PHE A 3 3.92 0.70 -16.77
N PHE A 4 3.06 1.18 -17.67
CA PHE A 4 1.70 1.63 -17.33
C PHE A 4 0.80 0.48 -16.91
N SER A 5 0.90 -0.70 -17.53
CA SER A 5 0.12 -1.87 -17.11
C SER A 5 0.50 -2.37 -15.71
N LEU A 6 1.79 -2.29 -15.37
CA LEU A 6 2.27 -2.60 -14.02
C LEU A 6 1.76 -1.55 -13.01
N MET A 7 1.79 -0.27 -13.39
CA MET A 7 1.28 0.83 -12.57
C MET A 7 -0.19 0.68 -12.20
N PHE A 8 -1.06 0.28 -13.12
CA PHE A 8 -2.48 0.07 -12.80
C PHE A 8 -2.72 -1.08 -11.82
N LYS A 9 -1.87 -2.12 -11.84
CA LYS A 9 -1.94 -3.23 -10.88
C LYS A 9 -1.38 -2.86 -9.50
N VAL A 10 -0.32 -2.05 -9.48
CA VAL A 10 0.36 -1.60 -8.26
C VAL A 10 -0.34 -0.40 -7.60
N ALA A 11 -1.11 0.37 -8.37
CA ALA A 11 -1.79 1.59 -7.91
C ALA A 11 -2.64 1.40 -6.63
N PRO A 12 -3.49 0.37 -6.50
CA PRO A 12 -4.25 0.15 -5.27
C PRO A 12 -3.34 -0.05 -4.05
N ALA A 13 -2.26 -0.81 -4.23
CA ALA A 13 -1.31 -1.07 -3.16
C ALA A 13 -0.49 0.17 -2.78
N LEU A 14 -0.13 1.00 -3.76
CA LEU A 14 0.54 2.27 -3.54
C LEU A 14 -0.35 3.26 -2.75
N ILE A 15 -1.64 3.37 -3.11
CA ILE A 15 -2.63 4.15 -2.37
C ILE A 15 -2.73 3.65 -0.93
N MET A 16 -2.70 2.32 -0.74
CA MET A 16 -2.76 1.73 0.60
C MET A 16 -1.57 2.13 1.47
N ILE A 17 -0.35 2.08 0.91
CA ILE A 17 0.86 2.53 1.61
C ILE A 17 0.75 4.00 2.01
N PHE A 18 0.27 4.89 1.12
CA PHE A 18 0.07 6.30 1.45
C PHE A 18 -1.00 6.52 2.53
N LYS A 19 -2.10 5.75 2.48
CA LYS A 19 -3.18 5.83 3.49
C LYS A 19 -2.68 5.45 4.88
N LEU A 20 -1.94 4.34 4.97
CA LEU A 20 -1.47 3.80 6.24
C LEU A 20 -0.19 4.52 6.72
N GLY A 21 0.60 5.08 5.81
CA GLY A 21 1.85 5.76 6.14
C GLY A 21 2.94 4.83 6.66
N ILE A 22 2.92 3.56 6.26
CA ILE A 22 3.79 2.49 6.78
C ILE A 22 4.57 1.78 5.67
N ASP A 23 5.76 1.31 6.03
CA ASP A 23 6.57 0.44 5.19
C ASP A 23 6.14 -1.01 5.40
N PRO A 24 5.53 -1.69 4.41
CA PRO A 24 5.08 -3.06 4.58
C PRO A 24 6.25 -4.00 4.78
N LYS A 25 6.20 -4.84 5.82
CA LYS A 25 7.23 -5.86 6.09
C LYS A 25 6.71 -7.26 5.90
N GLU A 26 7.59 -8.17 5.50
CA GLU A 26 7.23 -9.57 5.28
C GLU A 26 6.79 -10.25 6.57
N GLU A 27 7.43 -9.95 7.70
CA GLU A 27 7.01 -10.44 9.02
C GLU A 27 5.62 -9.97 9.48
N GLU A 28 5.03 -8.96 8.83
CA GLU A 28 3.67 -8.47 9.12
C GLU A 28 2.60 -9.20 8.31
N ILE A 29 3.01 -10.04 7.33
CA ILE A 29 2.11 -10.73 6.42
C ILE A 29 2.09 -12.21 6.77
N LEU A 30 0.93 -12.68 7.25
CA LEU A 30 0.76 -14.06 7.71
C LEU A 30 -0.24 -14.79 6.82
N GLU A 31 0.09 -16.01 6.41
CA GLU A 31 -0.85 -16.89 5.72
C GLU A 31 -2.01 -17.22 6.67
N LEU A 32 -3.24 -17.18 6.15
CA LEU A 32 -4.42 -17.50 6.95
C LEU A 32 -4.39 -18.96 7.42
N THR A 33 -4.85 -19.20 8.65
CA THR A 33 -5.08 -20.56 9.14
C THR A 33 -6.37 -21.15 8.59
N GLU A 34 -6.53 -22.48 8.60
CA GLU A 34 -7.75 -23.15 8.16
C GLU A 34 -9.01 -22.60 8.86
N GLU A 35 -8.95 -22.37 10.17
CA GLU A 35 -10.05 -21.76 10.93
C GLU A 35 -10.38 -20.32 10.49
N GLN A 36 -9.38 -19.55 10.02
CA GLN A 36 -9.59 -18.20 9.51
C GLN A 36 -10.19 -18.24 8.10
N TYR A 37 -9.82 -19.22 7.26
CA TYR A 37 -10.45 -19.48 5.98
C TYR A 37 -11.94 -19.80 6.10
N GLU A 38 -12.34 -20.50 7.17
CA GLU A 38 -13.74 -20.80 7.44
C GLU A 38 -14.54 -19.58 7.91
N LYS A 39 -13.86 -18.63 8.57
CA LYS A 39 -14.45 -17.40 9.12
C LYS A 39 -14.46 -16.21 8.16
N LEU A 40 -13.74 -16.29 7.04
CA LEU A 40 -13.93 -15.37 5.94
C LEU A 40 -15.39 -15.54 5.46
N GLU A 41 -16.29 -14.68 5.93
CA GLU A 41 -17.63 -14.57 5.35
C GLU A 41 -17.44 -14.20 3.88
N LEU A 42 -17.65 -15.22 3.05
CA LEU A 42 -17.48 -15.20 1.61
C LEU A 42 -18.38 -14.13 1.00
N GLY A 43 -17.84 -12.94 0.75
CA GLY A 43 -18.21 -12.24 -0.48
C GLY A 43 -17.91 -13.16 -1.67
N GLU A 44 -18.71 -13.09 -2.74
CA GLU A 44 -18.84 -14.13 -3.78
C GLU A 44 -17.57 -14.48 -4.61
N ASP A 45 -16.38 -13.93 -4.32
CA ASP A 45 -15.20 -14.04 -5.19
C ASP A 45 -13.90 -14.56 -4.51
N ILE A 46 -13.98 -15.23 -3.35
CA ILE A 46 -12.77 -15.84 -2.75
C ILE A 46 -12.54 -17.25 -3.31
N ASP A 47 -11.50 -17.37 -4.13
CA ASP A 47 -10.97 -18.66 -4.57
C ASP A 47 -10.18 -19.33 -3.44
N LYS A 48 -10.79 -20.32 -2.77
CA LYS A 48 -10.19 -21.10 -1.69
C LYS A 48 -9.08 -22.04 -2.14
N SER A 49 -8.84 -22.20 -3.45
CA SER A 49 -7.69 -22.96 -3.97
C SER A 49 -6.38 -22.17 -3.91
N LYS A 50 -6.47 -20.85 -3.68
CA LYS A 50 -5.33 -19.95 -3.60
C LYS A 50 -4.94 -19.66 -2.15
N LYS A 51 -3.70 -19.20 -1.97
CA LYS A 51 -3.22 -18.68 -0.69
C LYS A 51 -3.72 -17.27 -0.45
N TRP A 52 -4.14 -17.04 0.78
CA TRP A 52 -4.59 -15.76 1.30
C TRP A 52 -3.80 -15.39 2.54
N TYR A 53 -3.54 -14.11 2.66
CA TYR A 53 -2.67 -13.52 3.66
C TYR A 53 -3.40 -12.42 4.40
N MET A 54 -3.23 -12.37 5.71
CA MET A 54 -3.56 -11.21 6.51
C MET A 54 -2.36 -10.29 6.63
N TRP A 55 -2.59 -8.98 6.56
CA TRP A 55 -1.58 -7.99 6.87
C TRP A 55 -1.88 -7.36 8.23
N LEU A 56 -0.96 -7.57 9.18
CA LEU A 56 -1.02 -7.10 10.55
C LEU A 56 0.09 -6.07 10.83
N PRO A 57 -0.03 -4.84 10.32
CA PRO A 57 0.97 -3.83 10.60
C PRO A 57 0.91 -3.37 12.06
N PRO A 58 1.93 -2.63 12.54
CA PRO A 58 1.99 -2.18 13.92
C PRO A 58 0.70 -1.47 14.35
N LYS A 59 0.22 -1.78 15.57
CA LYS A 59 -1.09 -1.35 16.14
C LYS A 59 -1.44 0.15 16.01
N GLN A 60 -0.48 1.00 15.66
CA GLN A 60 -0.68 2.45 15.48
C GLN A 60 -1.16 2.82 14.07
N ALA A 61 -1.20 1.89 13.11
CA ALA A 61 -1.59 2.14 11.72
C ALA A 61 -3.07 1.84 11.42
N TYR A 62 -3.80 1.18 12.34
CA TYR A 62 -5.21 0.83 12.17
C TYR A 62 -6.08 1.50 13.24
N GLU A 63 -6.97 2.39 12.82
CA GLU A 63 -8.09 2.86 13.63
C GLU A 63 -9.35 1.97 13.46
N SER A 64 -9.37 1.04 12.51
CA SER A 64 -10.50 0.14 12.27
C SER A 64 -10.30 -1.25 12.88
N ASN A 65 -11.40 -1.88 13.28
CA ASN A 65 -11.46 -3.29 13.69
C ASN A 65 -11.39 -4.26 12.48
N GLU A 66 -10.94 -3.81 11.31
CA GLU A 66 -10.93 -4.59 10.08
C GLU A 66 -9.51 -5.09 9.79
N ILE A 67 -9.38 -6.37 9.44
CA ILE A 67 -8.11 -6.96 9.03
C ILE A 67 -8.07 -6.97 7.50
N MET A 68 -7.04 -6.38 6.90
CA MET A 68 -6.84 -6.51 5.45
C MET A 68 -6.39 -7.92 5.11
N VAL A 69 -7.09 -8.51 4.15
CA VAL A 69 -6.82 -9.83 3.60
C VAL A 69 -6.54 -9.69 2.11
N MET A 70 -5.53 -10.38 1.61
CA MET A 70 -5.05 -10.28 0.23
C MET A 70 -4.59 -11.63 -0.31
N ASN A 71 -4.62 -11.84 -1.62
CA ASN A 71 -4.04 -13.03 -2.25
C ASN A 71 -2.52 -12.83 -2.50
N GLU A 72 -1.86 -13.84 -3.09
CA GLU A 72 -0.42 -13.73 -3.42
C GLU A 72 -0.10 -12.59 -4.39
N ASP A 73 -0.89 -12.40 -5.45
CA ASP A 73 -0.64 -11.34 -6.45
C ASP A 73 -0.70 -9.96 -5.78
N ASP A 74 -1.70 -9.73 -4.94
CA ASP A 74 -1.88 -8.48 -4.19
C ASP A 74 -0.73 -8.23 -3.19
N LYS A 75 -0.25 -9.29 -2.52
CA LYS A 75 0.94 -9.24 -1.67
C LYS A 75 2.19 -8.85 -2.48
N GLU A 76 2.38 -9.44 -3.66
CA GLU A 76 3.48 -9.05 -4.55
C GLU A 76 3.37 -7.59 -5.00
N PHE A 77 2.17 -7.11 -5.32
CA PHE A 77 1.94 -5.71 -5.68
C PHE A 77 2.19 -4.75 -4.52
N LEU A 78 1.92 -5.15 -3.27
CA LEU A 78 2.25 -4.37 -2.08
C LEU A 78 3.76 -4.13 -1.95
N PHE A 79 4.57 -5.18 -2.10
CA PHE A 79 6.02 -5.02 -2.06
C PHE A 79 6.57 -4.28 -3.29
N GLU A 80 5.95 -4.46 -4.46
CA GLU A 80 6.36 -3.70 -5.65
C GLU A 80 6.04 -2.20 -5.51
N ALA A 81 4.93 -1.84 -4.87
CA ALA A 81 4.60 -0.46 -4.53
C ALA A 81 5.64 0.15 -3.58
N ALA A 82 6.04 -0.59 -2.53
CA ALA A 82 7.09 -0.14 -1.61
C ALA A 82 8.43 0.06 -2.34
N ARG A 83 8.83 -0.88 -3.20
CA ARG A 83 10.03 -0.73 -4.05
C ARG A 83 9.93 0.44 -5.01
N MET A 84 8.72 0.76 -5.49
CA MET A 84 8.51 1.93 -6.33
C MET A 84 8.80 3.23 -5.57
N ILE A 85 8.30 3.38 -4.35
CA ILE A 85 8.59 4.53 -3.48
C ILE A 85 10.11 4.67 -3.26
N GLU A 86 10.78 3.55 -2.92
CA GLU A 86 12.23 3.55 -2.73
C GLU A 86 12.99 4.00 -3.99
N ARG A 87 12.57 3.54 -5.19
CA ARG A 87 13.18 3.97 -6.46
C ARG A 87 13.05 5.47 -6.71
N TYR A 88 11.94 6.11 -6.33
CA TYR A 88 11.81 7.57 -6.42
C TYR A 88 12.74 8.28 -5.44
N CYS A 89 12.83 7.79 -4.19
CA CYS A 89 13.70 8.35 -3.17
C CYS A 89 15.18 8.23 -3.54
N GLN A 90 15.62 7.07 -4.05
CA GLN A 90 16.99 6.86 -4.49
C GLN A 90 17.38 7.78 -5.65
N LYS A 91 16.47 7.99 -6.61
CA LYS A 91 16.70 8.90 -7.76
C LYS A 91 16.84 10.37 -7.35
N SER A 92 16.41 10.74 -6.14
CA SER A 92 16.47 12.13 -5.69
C SER A 92 17.83 12.55 -5.16
N ASN A 93 18.77 11.61 -4.94
CA ASN A 93 20.04 11.84 -4.24
C ASN A 93 19.87 12.55 -2.88
N LYS A 94 18.74 12.32 -2.20
CA LYS A 94 18.48 12.84 -0.85
C LYS A 94 18.58 11.71 0.16
N THR A 95 18.98 12.05 1.38
CA THR A 95 18.88 11.17 2.54
C THR A 95 17.55 11.44 3.24
N PHE A 96 16.89 10.38 3.71
CA PHE A 96 15.63 10.45 4.44
C PHE A 96 15.82 9.77 5.80
N ASP A 97 15.43 10.45 6.88
CA ASP A 97 15.67 9.98 8.25
C ASP A 97 14.68 8.88 8.67
N ASN A 98 13.49 8.87 8.07
CA ASN A 98 12.42 7.93 8.38
C ASN A 98 11.53 7.69 7.14
N TYR A 99 10.64 6.70 7.24
CA TYR A 99 9.74 6.35 6.14
C TYR A 99 8.69 7.43 5.83
N ASP A 100 8.25 8.18 6.85
CA ASP A 100 7.30 9.28 6.68
C ASP A 100 7.86 10.36 5.74
N ASP A 101 9.16 10.68 5.84
CA ASP A 101 9.84 11.62 4.97
C ASP A 101 10.02 11.08 3.54
N LYS A 102 10.22 9.77 3.38
CA LYS A 102 10.19 9.12 2.06
C LYS A 102 8.82 9.26 1.42
N LEU A 103 7.75 9.04 2.16
CA LEU A 103 6.37 9.18 1.67
C LEU A 103 6.05 10.64 1.32
N LYS A 104 6.42 11.63 2.14
CA LYS A 104 6.28 13.04 1.78
C LYS A 104 6.96 13.38 0.45
N TYR A 105 8.18 12.87 0.27
CA TYR A 105 8.91 13.10 -0.97
C TYR A 105 8.27 12.39 -2.16
N ALA A 106 7.95 11.09 -2.02
CA ALA A 106 7.29 10.30 -3.06
C ALA A 106 5.97 10.95 -3.49
N ALA A 107 5.13 11.36 -2.53
CA ALA A 107 3.90 12.09 -2.79
C ALA A 107 4.15 13.37 -3.59
N SER A 108 5.23 14.12 -3.32
CA SER A 108 5.54 15.36 -4.05
C SER A 108 5.86 15.15 -5.55
N VAL A 109 6.43 14.00 -5.91
CA VAL A 109 6.89 13.70 -7.28
C VAL A 109 5.96 12.77 -8.06
N MET A 110 5.15 11.97 -7.39
CA MET A 110 4.17 11.07 -8.00
C MET A 110 2.88 11.81 -8.40
N PRO A 111 2.03 11.23 -9.27
CA PRO A 111 0.66 11.69 -9.48
C PRO A 111 -0.11 11.87 -8.17
N GLY A 112 -0.92 12.93 -8.08
CA GLY A 112 -1.58 13.31 -6.82
C GLY A 112 -2.67 12.34 -6.37
N GLU A 113 -3.21 11.57 -7.31
CA GLU A 113 -4.22 10.53 -7.11
C GLU A 113 -3.76 9.44 -6.12
N PHE A 114 -2.44 9.21 -6.00
CA PHE A 114 -1.91 8.22 -5.07
C PHE A 114 -1.89 8.67 -3.62
N SER A 115 -1.83 9.98 -3.36
CA SER A 115 -1.77 10.53 -2.00
C SER A 115 -3.02 11.33 -1.61
N GLU A 116 -4.05 11.36 -2.47
CA GLU A 116 -5.30 12.07 -2.21
C GLU A 116 -6.02 11.51 -0.97
N ASN A 117 -6.61 12.39 -0.15
CA ASN A 117 -7.24 12.04 1.13
C ASN A 117 -6.30 11.37 2.15
N THR A 118 -4.99 11.58 2.03
CA THR A 118 -4.00 11.15 3.02
C THR A 118 -3.30 12.36 3.62
N LYS A 119 -2.56 12.18 4.71
CA LYS A 119 -1.71 13.25 5.27
C LYS A 119 -0.57 13.71 4.33
N TYR A 120 -0.39 13.02 3.21
CA TYR A 120 0.59 13.34 2.16
C TYR A 120 -0.04 13.99 0.92
N GLU A 121 -1.33 14.39 0.96
CA GLU A 121 -1.99 15.04 -0.17
C GLU A 121 -1.25 16.32 -0.59
N LYS A 122 -1.07 16.51 -1.90
CA LYS A 122 -0.48 17.75 -2.44
C LYS A 122 -1.40 18.93 -2.17
N VAL A 123 -0.85 20.03 -1.66
CA VAL A 123 -1.58 21.29 -1.52
C VAL A 123 -2.02 21.79 -2.91
N LYS A 124 -3.33 21.76 -3.17
CA LYS A 124 -3.93 22.30 -4.40
C LYS A 124 -3.97 23.83 -4.31
N ILE A 125 -3.05 24.53 -4.99
CA ILE A 125 -3.09 25.99 -5.10
C ILE A 125 -4.26 26.36 -6.02
N LYS A 126 -5.30 26.98 -5.46
CA LYS A 126 -6.42 27.56 -6.24
C LYS A 126 -6.27 29.06 -6.33
N ILE A 127 -6.37 29.59 -7.55
CA ILE A 127 -6.56 31.02 -7.79
C ILE A 127 -8.03 31.33 -7.46
N ILE A 128 -8.26 32.18 -6.46
CA ILE A 128 -9.59 32.73 -6.20
C ILE A 128 -9.90 33.69 -7.36
N LYS A 129 -10.93 33.36 -8.15
CA LYS A 129 -11.49 34.24 -9.18
C LYS A 129 -12.71 34.97 -8.63
#